data_AF-A0A1F8TTS5-F1
#
_entry.id   AF-A0A1F8TTS5-F1
#
_cell.length_a   1.000
_cell.length_b   1.000
_cell.length_c   1.000
_cell.angle_alpha   90.00
_cell.angle_beta   90.00
_cell.angle_gamma   90.00
#
_symmetry.space_group_name_H-M   'P 1'
#
loop_
_entity.id
_entity.type
_entity.pdbx_description
1 polymer ?
#
loop_
_entity_poly.entity_id
_entity_poly.type
_entity_poly.pdbx_seq_one_letter_code
_entity_poly.pdbx_strand_id
1 'polypeptide(L)'
;MRRKTIKFLTSSILIGLAILVPACNLSSAIATPDYDATYSLLSTQVAATLAFTPTPEISPTPSQTPDPFFFTPTPQPTYLLPTAGPRPPYYTLQSGEFPYCIARRFNVDPKELLVINNLSSGLIYAPGLVLTIPQSDRPFPPPRALRPHPTTFTVPEYQMTVYKAACYFGDIEPAAILQYNGLTSPILSMGQTLQIP
;
A
#
# COMPACT_ATOMS: atom_id res chain seq x y z
N MET A 1 -51.01 43.70 23.74
CA MET A 1 -52.24 42.89 23.90
C MET A 1 -52.85 42.67 22.51
N ARG A 2 -53.37 41.46 22.24
CA ARG A 2 -53.91 40.92 20.97
C ARG A 2 -52.93 40.20 20.03
N ARG A 3 -52.82 38.91 20.33
CA ARG A 3 -52.38 37.81 19.46
C ARG A 3 -53.32 37.68 18.25
N LYS A 4 -52.79 37.35 17.08
CA LYS A 4 -53.54 36.61 16.04
C LYS A 4 -52.65 35.50 15.48
N THR A 5 -52.82 34.33 16.08
CA THR A 5 -52.52 33.00 15.56
C THR A 5 -53.30 32.77 14.26
N ILE A 6 -52.61 32.34 13.20
CA ILE A 6 -53.21 31.67 12.04
C ILE A 6 -52.65 30.25 12.02
N LYS A 7 -53.57 29.29 12.08
CA LYS A 7 -53.37 27.87 12.22
C LYS A 7 -54.00 27.18 10.99
N PHE A 8 -53.24 26.26 10.41
CA PHE A 8 -53.63 25.09 9.60
C PHE A 8 -54.51 25.28 8.35
N LEU A 9 -53.98 24.85 7.20
CA LEU A 9 -54.74 23.96 6.32
C LEU A 9 -53.82 22.94 5.64
N THR A 10 -54.15 21.69 5.90
CA THR A 10 -53.64 20.44 5.34
C THR A 10 -54.09 20.28 3.89
N SER A 11 -53.23 19.78 3.00
CA SER A 11 -53.70 18.96 1.87
C SER A 11 -52.60 18.05 1.35
N SER A 12 -52.71 16.79 1.71
CA SER A 12 -51.99 15.66 1.13
C SER A 12 -52.54 15.41 -0.27
N ILE A 13 -51.68 15.46 -1.30
CA ILE A 13 -51.98 14.86 -2.60
C ILE A 13 -51.06 13.65 -2.77
N LEU A 14 -51.70 12.48 -2.77
CA LEU A 14 -51.09 11.18 -2.99
C LEU A 14 -50.53 11.10 -4.41
N ILE A 15 -49.29 10.64 -4.47
CA ILE A 15 -48.57 10.21 -5.66
C ILE A 15 -49.09 8.80 -6.02
N GLY A 16 -49.54 8.62 -7.26
CA GLY A 16 -49.93 7.33 -7.81
C GLY A 16 -49.33 7.13 -9.20
N LEU A 17 -48.01 6.95 -9.27
CA LEU A 17 -47.31 6.57 -10.49
C LEU A 17 -47.04 5.06 -10.46
N ALA A 18 -47.92 4.30 -11.09
CA ALA A 18 -47.74 2.86 -11.29
C ALA A 18 -46.77 2.63 -12.45
N ILE A 19 -45.49 2.40 -12.15
CA ILE A 19 -44.52 1.89 -13.13
C ILE A 19 -44.48 0.37 -12.97
N LEU A 20 -44.98 -0.33 -13.98
CA LEU A 20 -44.94 -1.77 -14.11
C LEU A 20 -43.49 -2.18 -14.41
N VAL A 21 -42.79 -2.76 -13.44
CA VAL A 21 -41.47 -3.37 -13.65
C VAL A 21 -41.68 -4.85 -13.99
N PRO A 22 -41.14 -5.37 -15.11
CA PRO A 22 -41.23 -6.79 -15.40
C PRO A 22 -40.33 -7.58 -14.43
N ALA A 23 -40.93 -8.54 -13.73
CA ALA A 23 -40.23 -9.54 -12.95
C ALA A 23 -39.41 -10.42 -13.91
N CYS A 24 -38.10 -10.21 -13.96
CA CYS A 24 -37.17 -11.16 -14.56
C CYS A 24 -36.82 -12.19 -13.47
N ASN A 25 -37.26 -13.43 -13.69
CA ASN A 25 -37.02 -14.58 -12.81
C ASN A 25 -35.52 -14.79 -12.58
N LEU A 26 -35.11 -14.75 -11.31
CA LEU A 26 -33.78 -15.17 -10.88
C LEU A 26 -33.80 -16.70 -10.78
N SER A 27 -33.37 -17.38 -11.85
CA SER A 27 -33.11 -18.82 -11.83
C SER A 27 -31.87 -19.08 -10.99
N SER A 28 -32.06 -19.64 -9.80
CA SER A 28 -31.00 -20.16 -8.94
C SER A 28 -30.32 -21.34 -9.62
N ALA A 29 -29.09 -21.15 -10.09
CA ALA A 29 -28.18 -22.24 -10.41
C ALA A 29 -26.89 -22.02 -9.62
N ILE A 30 -26.82 -22.64 -8.45
CA ILE A 30 -25.60 -22.74 -7.67
C ILE A 30 -24.84 -23.94 -8.27
N ALA A 31 -23.96 -23.67 -9.22
CA ALA A 31 -22.99 -24.65 -9.69
C ALA A 31 -21.85 -24.69 -8.67
N THR A 32 -21.76 -25.76 -7.90
CA THR A 32 -20.55 -26.10 -7.13
C THR A 32 -19.44 -26.47 -8.11
N PRO A 33 -18.24 -25.87 -8.06
CA PRO A 33 -17.10 -26.45 -8.74
C PRO A 33 -16.69 -27.72 -7.99
N ASP A 34 -16.86 -28.86 -8.66
CA ASP A 34 -16.25 -30.14 -8.28
C ASP A 34 -14.72 -29.96 -8.32
N TYR A 35 -14.08 -29.98 -7.16
CA TYR A 35 -12.63 -30.02 -7.04
C TYR A 35 -12.20 -31.49 -7.16
N ASP A 36 -12.08 -31.99 -8.39
CA ASP A 36 -11.36 -33.25 -8.66
C ASP A 36 -10.00 -32.92 -9.28
N ALA A 37 -9.01 -32.71 -8.41
CA ALA A 37 -7.61 -32.55 -8.79
C ALA A 37 -6.89 -33.89 -8.58
N THR A 38 -7.10 -34.84 -9.49
CA THR A 38 -6.21 -35.99 -9.65
C THR A 38 -4.96 -35.56 -10.42
N TYR A 39 -3.96 -35.08 -9.68
CA TYR A 39 -2.62 -34.88 -10.23
C TYR A 39 -1.97 -36.24 -10.51
N SER A 40 -1.98 -36.64 -11.78
CA SER A 40 -1.17 -37.74 -12.31
C SER A 40 0.30 -37.32 -12.34
N LEU A 41 1.10 -37.87 -11.43
CA LEU A 41 2.55 -37.72 -11.44
C LEU A 41 3.17 -38.77 -12.37
N LEU A 42 3.54 -38.36 -13.58
CA LEU A 42 4.45 -39.13 -14.43
C LEU A 42 5.46 -38.19 -15.10
N SER A 43 6.58 -37.96 -14.43
CA SER A 43 7.77 -37.40 -15.05
C SER A 43 8.93 -38.36 -14.88
N THR A 44 9.25 -39.02 -15.98
CA THR A 44 10.38 -39.93 -16.18
C THR A 44 11.71 -39.22 -15.89
N GLN A 45 12.48 -39.83 -14.99
CA GLN A 45 13.89 -39.53 -14.74
C GLN A 45 14.77 -39.97 -15.92
N VAL A 46 15.64 -39.08 -16.41
CA VAL A 46 16.80 -39.46 -17.21
C VAL A 46 18.03 -38.87 -16.55
N ALA A 47 18.88 -39.78 -16.09
CA ALA A 47 20.20 -39.51 -15.53
C ALA A 47 21.15 -38.96 -16.60
N ALA A 48 21.94 -37.96 -16.23
CA ALA A 48 23.18 -37.63 -16.93
C ALA A 48 24.25 -37.29 -15.87
N THR A 49 24.96 -38.33 -15.45
CA THR A 49 26.23 -38.26 -14.75
C THR A 49 27.34 -37.95 -15.75
N LEU A 50 28.04 -36.82 -15.59
CA LEU A 50 29.41 -36.67 -16.07
C LEU A 50 30.26 -36.11 -14.93
N ALA A 51 31.14 -36.99 -14.44
CA ALA A 51 32.15 -36.71 -13.44
C ALA A 51 33.32 -35.96 -14.09
N PHE A 52 33.76 -34.89 -13.44
CA PHE A 52 35.06 -34.27 -13.72
C PHE A 52 35.72 -33.87 -12.40
N THR A 53 36.87 -34.48 -12.11
CA THR A 53 38.02 -33.92 -11.36
C THR A 53 39.12 -34.98 -11.28
N PRO A 54 40.41 -34.65 -11.05
CA PRO A 54 41.06 -33.33 -11.02
C PRO A 54 42.34 -33.24 -11.90
N THR A 55 42.85 -32.04 -12.13
CA THR A 55 44.27 -31.83 -12.46
C THR A 55 44.79 -30.70 -11.56
N PRO A 56 45.81 -30.96 -10.72
CA PRO A 56 46.48 -29.91 -9.96
C PRO A 56 47.54 -29.26 -10.85
N GLU A 57 47.41 -27.97 -11.12
CA GLU A 57 48.49 -27.17 -11.70
C GLU A 57 48.72 -25.89 -10.89
N ILE A 58 49.98 -25.52 -10.83
CA ILE A 58 50.65 -24.86 -9.73
C ILE A 58 50.66 -23.35 -9.95
N SER A 59 50.41 -22.63 -8.87
CA SER A 59 50.51 -21.17 -8.69
C SER A 59 51.81 -20.57 -9.26
N PRO A 60 51.75 -19.31 -9.75
CA PRO A 60 52.50 -18.30 -9.01
C PRO A 60 51.61 -17.18 -8.46
N THR A 61 51.80 -17.01 -7.15
CA THR A 61 51.37 -15.94 -6.27
C THR A 61 51.63 -14.54 -6.84
N PRO A 62 50.62 -13.68 -7.03
CA PRO A 62 50.80 -12.26 -6.82
C PRO A 62 50.79 -12.02 -5.31
N SER A 63 51.94 -11.68 -4.75
CA SER A 63 52.04 -11.15 -3.39
C SER A 63 51.40 -9.77 -3.40
N GLN A 64 50.10 -9.71 -3.15
CA GLN A 64 49.43 -8.51 -2.68
C GLN A 64 49.23 -8.69 -1.19
N THR A 65 49.99 -7.92 -0.41
CA THR A 65 49.64 -7.60 0.97
C THR A 65 48.17 -7.18 0.98
N PRO A 66 47.27 -7.85 1.72
CA PRO A 66 45.94 -7.30 1.91
C PRO A 66 46.12 -6.02 2.72
N ASP A 67 46.03 -4.88 2.05
CA ASP A 67 45.74 -3.64 2.74
C ASP A 67 44.47 -3.88 3.57
N PRO A 68 44.42 -3.42 4.83
CA PRO A 68 43.18 -3.40 5.57
C PRO A 68 42.23 -2.49 4.80
N PHE A 69 41.36 -3.09 4.00
CA PHE A 69 40.21 -2.42 3.41
C PHE A 69 39.33 -1.96 4.58
N PHE A 70 39.62 -0.75 5.06
CA PHE A 70 38.66 0.04 5.77
C PHE A 70 37.54 0.31 4.77
N PHE A 71 36.54 -0.57 4.75
CA PHE A 71 35.21 -0.20 4.29
C PHE A 71 34.79 0.95 5.19
N THR A 72 35.02 2.18 4.74
CA THR A 72 34.26 3.30 5.25
C THR A 72 32.81 2.96 4.92
N PRO A 73 31.92 2.75 5.90
CA PRO A 73 30.52 2.58 5.57
C PRO A 73 30.13 3.82 4.77
N THR A 74 29.75 3.64 3.50
CA THR A 74 29.14 4.70 2.72
C THR A 74 28.07 5.31 3.61
N PRO A 75 28.12 6.62 3.91
CA PRO A 75 27.16 7.21 4.84
C PRO A 75 25.78 6.89 4.30
N GLN A 76 25.05 6.01 5.00
CA GLN A 76 23.65 5.77 4.67
C GLN A 76 23.01 7.14 4.82
N PRO A 77 22.45 7.70 3.73
CA PRO A 77 21.82 9.01 3.80
C PRO A 77 20.84 8.99 4.97
N THR A 78 21.10 9.84 5.95
CA THR A 78 20.24 9.98 7.13
C THR A 78 19.00 10.70 6.66
N TYR A 79 18.08 9.96 6.05
CA TYR A 79 16.77 10.49 5.72
C TYR A 79 16.03 10.64 7.04
N LEU A 80 15.85 11.90 7.43
CA LEU A 80 15.16 12.28 8.64
C LEU A 80 13.82 11.54 8.65
N LEU A 81 13.64 10.65 9.63
CA LEU A 81 12.32 10.18 10.04
C LEU A 81 11.42 11.43 10.07
N PRO A 82 10.29 11.49 9.35
CA PRO A 82 9.52 12.74 9.24
C PRO A 82 9.08 13.26 10.62
N THR A 83 9.94 14.05 11.27
CA THR A 83 9.68 14.75 12.51
C THR A 83 8.85 15.94 12.12
N ALA A 84 7.58 15.95 12.55
CA ALA A 84 6.67 17.10 12.62
C ALA A 84 6.94 18.22 11.59
N GLY A 85 7.14 17.85 10.32
CA GLY A 85 7.30 18.83 9.26
C GLY A 85 5.99 19.56 9.01
N PRO A 86 6.01 20.67 8.26
CA PRO A 86 4.78 21.27 7.78
C PRO A 86 4.00 20.23 6.96
N ARG A 87 2.85 19.81 7.49
CA ARG A 87 1.94 18.86 6.83
C ARG A 87 0.95 19.64 5.97
N PRO A 88 0.57 19.13 4.78
CA PRO A 88 -0.37 19.82 3.92
C PRO A 88 -1.75 19.89 4.61
N PRO A 89 -2.58 20.91 4.32
CA PRO A 89 -3.94 20.98 4.86
C PRO A 89 -4.87 19.93 4.26
N TYR A 90 -4.58 19.49 3.03
CA TYR A 90 -5.36 18.49 2.31
C TYR A 90 -4.45 17.46 1.65
N TYR A 91 -4.95 16.24 1.49
CA TYR A 91 -4.27 15.17 0.79
C TYR A 91 -5.25 14.34 -0.02
N THR A 92 -4.94 14.06 -1.29
CA THR A 92 -5.78 13.19 -2.12
C THR A 92 -5.22 11.79 -2.12
N LEU A 93 -6.03 10.81 -1.69
CA LEU A 93 -5.63 9.41 -1.67
C LEU A 93 -5.18 8.93 -3.05
N GLN A 94 -4.02 8.30 -3.08
CA GLN A 94 -3.47 7.65 -4.27
C GLN A 94 -3.83 6.16 -4.28
N SER A 95 -3.57 5.50 -5.41
CA SER A 95 -3.83 4.07 -5.55
C SER A 95 -3.03 3.24 -4.54
N GLY A 96 -3.74 2.41 -3.76
CA GLY A 96 -3.17 1.56 -2.72
C GLY A 96 -3.03 2.21 -1.34
N GLU A 97 -3.56 3.43 -1.16
CA GLU A 97 -3.55 4.13 0.13
C GLU A 97 -4.89 4.05 0.86
N PHE A 98 -4.86 4.34 2.16
CA PHE A 98 -6.03 4.40 3.02
C PHE A 98 -5.79 5.40 4.17
N PRO A 99 -6.85 5.99 4.78
CA PRO A 99 -6.70 7.08 5.73
C PRO A 99 -5.73 6.78 6.89
N TYR A 100 -5.74 5.56 7.42
CA TYR A 100 -4.86 5.21 8.53
C TYR A 100 -3.36 5.24 8.16
N CYS A 101 -2.97 4.83 6.95
CA CYS A 101 -1.57 4.97 6.53
C CYS A 101 -1.19 6.43 6.24
N ILE A 102 -2.15 7.27 5.85
CA ILE A 102 -1.92 8.72 5.71
C ILE A 102 -1.74 9.38 7.08
N ALA A 103 -2.55 9.00 8.07
CA ALA A 103 -2.38 9.47 9.45
C ALA A 103 -0.97 9.17 9.96
N ARG A 104 -0.49 7.95 9.71
CA ARG A 104 0.87 7.52 10.04
C ARG A 104 1.94 8.33 9.30
N ARG A 105 1.82 8.52 7.99
CA ARG A 105 2.80 9.28 7.17
C ARG A 105 2.96 10.71 7.68
N PHE A 106 1.85 11.41 7.89
CA PHE A 106 1.86 12.80 8.36
C PHE A 106 1.99 12.93 9.88
N ASN A 107 2.15 11.81 10.58
CA ASN A 107 2.27 11.77 12.03
C ASN A 107 1.13 12.50 12.76
N VAL A 108 -0.13 12.21 12.38
CA VAL A 108 -1.34 12.74 13.00
C VAL A 108 -2.16 11.63 13.64
N ASP A 109 -2.98 12.00 14.63
CA ASP A 109 -3.89 11.05 15.27
C ASP A 109 -4.90 10.47 14.26
N PRO A 110 -4.95 9.14 14.11
CA PRO A 110 -5.81 8.50 13.11
C PRO A 110 -7.29 8.68 13.42
N LYS A 111 -7.68 8.79 14.69
CA LYS A 111 -9.08 8.99 15.07
C LYS A 111 -9.53 10.40 14.68
N GLU A 112 -8.70 11.41 14.93
CA GLU A 112 -8.95 12.79 14.53
C GLU A 112 -9.07 12.92 13.01
N LEU A 113 -8.16 12.28 12.25
CA LEU A 113 -8.23 12.24 10.79
C LEU A 113 -9.55 11.64 10.30
N LEU A 114 -10.03 10.55 10.90
CA LEU A 114 -11.30 9.94 10.51
C LEU A 114 -12.49 10.85 10.85
N VAL A 115 -12.52 11.43 12.05
CA VAL A 115 -13.62 12.29 12.51
C VAL A 115 -13.75 13.54 11.64
N ILE A 116 -12.66 14.27 11.37
CA ILE A 116 -12.74 15.52 10.59
C ILE A 116 -13.18 15.27 9.13
N ASN A 117 -12.97 14.06 8.62
CA ASN A 117 -13.36 13.66 7.27
C ASN A 117 -14.68 12.88 7.22
N ASN A 118 -15.41 12.73 8.34
CA ASN A 118 -16.63 11.93 8.44
C ASN A 118 -16.44 10.48 7.93
N LEU A 119 -15.29 9.88 8.24
CA LEU A 119 -14.93 8.52 7.83
C LEU A 119 -15.10 7.53 8.99
N SER A 120 -15.46 6.31 8.66
CA SER A 120 -15.53 5.18 9.58
C SER A 120 -14.22 4.41 9.56
N SER A 121 -13.82 3.85 10.70
CA SER A 121 -12.66 2.95 10.73
C SER A 121 -12.99 1.61 10.04
N GLY A 122 -11.96 0.94 9.54
CA GLY A 122 -12.09 -0.40 8.93
C GLY A 122 -12.68 -0.43 7.53
N LEU A 123 -13.14 0.71 6.98
CA LEU A 123 -13.60 0.79 5.60
C LEU A 123 -12.45 1.07 4.62
N ILE A 124 -12.59 0.53 3.41
CA ILE A 124 -11.71 0.82 2.29
C ILE A 124 -12.28 2.04 1.55
N TYR A 125 -11.41 3.01 1.26
CA TYR A 125 -11.75 4.23 0.56
C TYR A 125 -11.08 4.26 -0.80
N ALA A 126 -11.80 4.77 -1.80
CA ALA A 126 -11.30 4.82 -3.16
C ALA A 126 -10.20 5.89 -3.31
N PRO A 127 -9.23 5.68 -4.22
CA PRO A 127 -8.34 6.74 -4.68
C PRO A 127 -9.13 7.95 -5.20
N GLY A 128 -8.57 9.15 -5.04
CA GLY A 128 -9.24 10.41 -5.36
C GLY A 128 -10.03 11.01 -4.20
N LEU A 129 -10.23 10.28 -3.08
CA LEU A 129 -10.78 10.86 -1.86
C LEU A 129 -9.84 11.95 -1.33
N VAL A 130 -10.35 13.16 -1.16
CA VAL A 130 -9.63 14.28 -0.56
C VAL A 130 -9.83 14.27 0.95
N LEU A 131 -8.74 14.11 1.70
CA LEU A 131 -8.68 14.18 3.14
C LEU A 131 -8.29 15.58 3.59
N THR A 132 -9.00 16.13 4.56
CA THR A 132 -8.54 17.21 5.42
C THR A 132 -7.59 16.63 6.45
N ILE A 133 -6.35 17.12 6.49
CA ILE A 133 -5.33 16.63 7.42
C ILE A 133 -5.41 17.45 8.72
N PRO A 134 -5.56 16.80 9.89
CA PRO A 134 -5.55 17.48 11.19
C PRO A 134 -4.30 18.34 11.37
N GLN A 135 -4.49 19.56 11.88
CA GLN A 135 -3.39 20.49 12.19
C GLN A 135 -3.13 20.59 13.71
N SER A 136 -3.75 19.73 14.52
CA SER A 136 -3.47 19.60 15.95
C SER A 136 -2.15 18.89 16.22
N ASP A 137 -1.52 19.15 17.37
CA ASP A 137 -0.27 18.49 17.79
C ASP A 137 -0.52 17.13 18.44
N ARG A 138 -1.45 16.34 17.90
CA ARG A 138 -1.71 14.96 18.33
C ARG A 138 -1.04 14.00 17.36
N PRO A 139 0.09 13.38 17.75
CA PRO A 139 0.86 12.55 16.84
C PRO A 139 0.20 11.19 16.61
N PHE A 140 0.68 10.48 15.59
CA PHE A 140 0.33 9.08 15.39
C PHE A 140 0.88 8.23 16.56
N PRO A 141 0.11 7.26 17.10
CA PRO A 141 0.60 6.37 18.16
C PRO A 141 1.81 5.54 17.69
N PRO A 142 2.96 5.55 18.40
CA PRO A 142 4.12 4.76 17.98
C PRO A 142 3.86 3.24 18.10
N PRO A 143 4.58 2.41 17.33
CA PRO A 143 5.58 2.78 16.33
C PRO A 143 4.95 3.22 15.01
N ARG A 144 5.65 4.10 14.27
CA ARG A 144 5.24 4.44 12.90
C ARG A 144 5.62 3.36 11.90
N ALA A 145 6.77 2.70 12.08
CA ALA A 145 7.10 1.53 11.29
C ALA A 145 6.05 0.45 11.52
N LEU A 146 5.38 0.01 10.46
CA LEU A 146 4.44 -1.12 10.52
C LEU A 146 5.15 -2.44 10.29
N ARG A 147 6.19 -2.44 9.44
CA ARG A 147 7.00 -3.60 9.12
C ARG A 147 8.46 -3.18 9.05
N PRO A 148 9.39 -4.07 9.44
CA PRO A 148 10.78 -3.90 9.05
C PRO A 148 10.86 -3.77 7.52
N HIS A 149 11.61 -2.78 7.04
CA HIS A 149 11.89 -2.64 5.62
C HIS A 149 13.32 -3.14 5.33
N PRO A 150 13.49 -4.11 4.42
CA PRO A 150 14.81 -4.50 3.93
C PRO A 150 15.41 -3.41 3.06
N THR A 151 16.73 -3.43 2.83
CA THR A 151 17.39 -2.53 1.86
C THR A 151 16.80 -2.68 0.46
N THR A 152 16.36 -3.89 0.09
CA THR A 152 15.75 -4.18 -1.21
C THR A 152 14.40 -4.88 -1.06
N PHE A 153 13.45 -4.50 -1.91
CA PHE A 153 12.09 -5.03 -1.94
C PHE A 153 11.71 -5.38 -3.38
N THR A 154 11.39 -6.65 -3.62
CA THR A 154 10.87 -7.11 -4.92
C THR A 154 9.37 -6.97 -4.95
N VAL A 155 8.85 -6.25 -5.94
CA VAL A 155 7.42 -5.97 -6.11
C VAL A 155 6.65 -7.28 -6.34
N PRO A 156 5.77 -7.69 -5.40
CA PRO A 156 5.20 -9.05 -5.38
C PRO A 156 3.96 -9.19 -6.27
N GLU A 157 3.39 -8.11 -6.78
CA GLU A 157 2.08 -8.11 -7.42
C GLU A 157 1.97 -7.08 -8.55
N TYR A 158 1.04 -7.31 -9.46
CA TYR A 158 0.68 -6.35 -10.51
C TYR A 158 -0.01 -5.11 -9.90
N GLN A 159 0.17 -3.96 -10.55
CA GLN A 159 -0.48 -2.70 -10.19
C GLN A 159 -0.10 -2.16 -8.80
N MET A 160 1.03 -2.61 -8.24
CA MET A 160 1.61 -1.99 -7.06
C MET A 160 2.11 -0.58 -7.39
N THR A 161 2.02 0.32 -6.42
CA THR A 161 2.53 1.69 -6.53
C THR A 161 3.55 1.97 -5.43
N VAL A 162 4.37 3.00 -5.60
CA VAL A 162 5.24 3.52 -4.53
C VAL A 162 4.44 3.95 -3.29
N TYR A 163 3.20 4.42 -3.48
CA TYR A 163 2.30 4.78 -2.39
C TYR A 163 1.86 3.54 -1.59
N LYS A 164 1.51 2.46 -2.29
CA LYS A 164 1.20 1.16 -1.65
C LYS A 164 2.41 0.61 -0.91
N ALA A 165 3.61 0.70 -1.50
CA ALA A 165 4.86 0.31 -0.85
C ALA A 165 5.13 1.12 0.44
N ALA A 166 4.97 2.44 0.37
CA ALA A 166 5.09 3.32 1.53
C ALA A 166 4.10 2.95 2.65
N CYS A 167 2.83 2.71 2.32
CA CYS A 167 1.83 2.26 3.31
C CYS A 167 2.11 0.85 3.85
N TYR A 168 2.71 -0.03 3.03
CA TYR A 168 3.10 -1.39 3.42
C TYR A 168 4.17 -1.42 4.52
N PHE A 169 5.20 -0.57 4.42
CA PHE A 169 6.24 -0.43 5.45
C PHE A 169 5.81 0.52 6.58
N GLY A 170 5.09 1.58 6.23
CA GLY A 170 4.38 2.47 7.14
C GLY A 170 5.07 3.81 7.39
N ASP A 171 6.39 3.82 7.52
CA ASP A 171 7.20 4.99 7.88
C ASP A 171 8.08 5.52 6.75
N ILE A 172 7.88 5.01 5.54
CA ILE A 172 8.60 5.43 4.33
C ILE A 172 7.81 6.50 3.59
N GLU A 173 8.51 7.56 3.18
CA GLU A 173 7.94 8.61 2.33
C GLU A 173 7.95 8.18 0.84
N PRO A 174 6.83 8.24 0.11
CA PRO A 174 6.78 7.83 -1.31
C PRO A 174 7.81 8.55 -2.19
N ALA A 175 8.04 9.84 -1.94
CA ALA A 175 9.03 10.63 -2.66
C ALA A 175 10.46 10.11 -2.45
N ALA A 176 10.78 9.58 -1.26
CA ALA A 176 12.08 9.00 -0.98
C ALA A 176 12.29 7.72 -1.81
N ILE A 177 11.27 6.86 -1.93
CA ILE A 177 11.33 5.67 -2.80
C ILE A 177 11.57 6.09 -4.26
N LEU A 178 10.83 7.08 -4.75
CA LEU A 178 10.97 7.57 -6.13
C LEU A 178 12.39 8.09 -6.39
N GLN A 179 12.88 8.98 -5.53
CA GLN A 179 14.21 9.60 -5.67
C GLN A 179 15.33 8.58 -5.57
N TYR A 180 15.27 7.69 -4.58
CA TYR A 180 16.32 6.69 -4.35
C TYR A 180 16.45 5.67 -5.49
N ASN A 181 15.36 5.44 -6.22
CA ASN A 181 15.31 4.50 -7.34
C ASN A 181 15.36 5.20 -8.72
N GLY A 182 15.52 6.52 -8.77
CA GLY A 182 15.50 7.28 -10.03
C GLY A 182 14.19 7.15 -10.81
N LEU A 183 13.07 6.90 -10.13
CA LEU A 183 11.76 6.69 -10.74
C LEU A 183 11.06 8.01 -10.99
N THR A 184 10.52 8.17 -12.20
CA THR A 184 9.68 9.32 -12.58
C THR A 184 8.18 9.01 -12.50
N SER A 185 7.82 7.72 -12.35
CA SER A 185 6.44 7.25 -12.23
C SER A 185 6.23 6.48 -10.93
N PRO A 186 5.07 6.64 -10.27
CA PRO A 186 4.74 5.90 -9.06
C PRO A 186 4.27 4.46 -9.32
N ILE A 187 4.06 4.08 -10.58
CA ILE A 187 3.59 2.74 -10.97
C ILE A 187 4.79 1.79 -11.03
N LEU A 188 4.64 0.61 -10.42
CA LEU A 188 5.68 -0.40 -10.32
C LEU A 188 5.34 -1.64 -11.15
N SER A 189 6.37 -2.28 -11.70
CA SER A 189 6.24 -3.54 -12.42
C SER A 189 6.42 -4.72 -11.47
N MET A 190 5.63 -5.78 -11.66
CA MET A 190 5.83 -7.04 -10.91
C MET A 190 7.26 -7.55 -11.12
N GLY A 191 7.92 -7.99 -10.04
CA GLY A 191 9.30 -8.46 -10.07
C GLY A 191 10.37 -7.36 -10.09
N GLN A 192 9.98 -6.07 -10.21
CA GLN A 192 10.91 -4.95 -10.08
C GLN A 192 11.51 -4.94 -8.67
N THR A 193 12.83 -4.83 -8.58
CA THR A 193 13.54 -4.62 -7.31
C THR A 193 13.64 -3.13 -7.01
N LEU A 194 13.13 -2.73 -5.86
CA LEU A 194 13.24 -1.38 -5.31
C LEU A 194 14.23 -1.36 -4.16
N GLN A 195 15.04 -0.32 -4.11
CA GLN A 195 15.76 0.07 -2.91
C GLN A 195 14.79 0.80 -1.97
N ILE A 196 14.71 0.37 -0.71
CA ILE A 196 13.88 1.01 0.30
C ILE A 196 14.80 1.79 1.25
N PRO A 197 14.74 3.13 1.26
CA PRO A 197 15.60 3.98 2.08
C PRO A 197 15.32 3.87 3.58
#